data_AF-A0A842QCM9-F1
#
_entry.id   AF-A0A842QCM9-F1
#
_cell.length_a   1.000
_cell.length_b   1.000
_cell.length_c   1.000
_cell.angle_alpha   90.00
_cell.angle_beta   90.00
_cell.angle_gamma   90.00
#
_symmetry.space_group_name_H-M   'P 1'
#
loop_
_entity.id
_entity.type
_entity.pdbx_description
1 polymer ?
#
loop_
_entity_poly.entity_id
_entity_poly.type
_entity_poly.pdbx_seq_one_letter_code
_entity_poly.pdbx_strand_id
1 'polypeptide(L)'
;MPKETDEADKKKIISVTMSQSLVKRIDELVKERVARSRAQMIEDAVRKFLDFTVHKWTERGLYVNTFRFALESESQVSLFFSTLTPDDQYELGRTAGKQAPIADIVKLFYGTDIKKEEGLMLAMERLEEYGWGSISLHDDLIVISSPFYPAHFLKGYFESLLDIDLELMETNVKENVALKMGSS
;
A
#
# COMPACT_ATOMS: atom_id res chain seq x y z
N MET A 1 3.93 13.62 31.23
CA MET A 1 3.75 14.84 30.42
C MET A 1 2.57 14.63 29.46
N PRO A 2 1.85 15.69 29.07
CA PRO A 2 0.40 15.71 28.90
C PRO A 2 -0.12 15.05 27.60
N LYS A 3 -1.40 14.69 27.61
CA LYS A 3 -2.21 14.19 26.48
C LYS A 3 -2.21 15.19 25.30
N GLU A 4 -1.51 14.89 24.22
CA GLU A 4 -1.59 15.60 22.92
C GLU A 4 -2.63 14.96 21.98
N THR A 5 -3.79 14.52 22.49
CA THR A 5 -4.80 13.81 21.69
C THR A 5 -6.07 14.60 21.36
N ASP A 6 -6.21 15.86 21.82
CA ASP A 6 -7.47 16.62 21.68
C ASP A 6 -7.52 17.65 20.52
N GLU A 7 -6.43 17.89 19.79
CA GLU A 7 -6.43 18.83 18.65
C GLU A 7 -6.51 18.15 17.27
N ALA A 8 -6.02 16.93 17.13
CA ALA A 8 -5.92 16.24 15.84
C ALA A 8 -7.29 15.99 15.16
N ASP A 9 -8.36 15.83 15.95
CA ASP A 9 -9.71 15.54 15.45
C ASP A 9 -10.65 16.76 15.37
N LYS A 10 -10.16 17.97 15.71
CA LYS A 10 -10.99 19.18 15.63
C LYS A 10 -11.14 19.65 14.19
N LYS A 11 -12.29 19.37 13.59
CA LYS A 11 -12.64 19.86 12.24
C LYS A 11 -12.71 21.39 12.23
N LYS A 12 -11.97 22.01 11.31
CA LYS A 12 -12.02 23.45 11.01
C LYS A 12 -12.76 23.67 9.69
N ILE A 13 -13.67 24.63 9.65
CA ILE A 13 -14.34 25.04 8.41
C ILE A 13 -13.38 25.92 7.62
N ILE A 14 -13.05 25.49 6.41
CA ILE A 14 -12.30 26.28 5.43
C ILE A 14 -13.21 26.57 4.23
N SER A 15 -13.09 27.76 3.64
CA SER A 15 -13.75 28.12 2.39
C SER A 15 -12.73 28.20 1.27
N VAL A 16 -13.00 27.51 0.17
CA VAL A 16 -12.12 27.46 -1.01
C VAL A 16 -12.92 27.75 -2.26
N THR A 17 -12.32 28.45 -3.22
CA THR A 17 -12.91 28.67 -4.56
C THR A 17 -12.35 27.63 -5.52
N MET A 18 -13.22 27.01 -6.32
CA MET A 18 -12.87 25.99 -7.30
C MET A 18 -13.55 26.27 -8.64
N SER A 19 -13.00 25.75 -9.73
CA SER A 19 -13.64 25.86 -11.05
C SER A 19 -14.99 25.13 -11.06
N GLN A 20 -15.99 25.68 -11.75
CA GLN A 20 -17.31 25.07 -11.84
C GLN A 20 -17.25 23.66 -12.48
N SER A 21 -16.34 23.44 -13.43
CA SER A 21 -16.15 22.13 -14.05
C SER A 21 -15.71 21.06 -13.04
N LEU A 22 -14.79 21.41 -12.14
CA LEU A 22 -14.31 20.49 -11.10
C LEU A 22 -15.40 20.23 -10.05
N VAL A 23 -16.13 21.28 -9.63
CA VAL A 23 -17.28 21.12 -8.71
C VAL A 23 -18.34 20.19 -9.31
N LYS A 24 -18.68 20.39 -10.59
CA LYS A 24 -19.63 19.52 -11.31
C LYS A 24 -19.15 18.06 -11.34
N ARG A 25 -17.85 17.84 -11.59
CA ARG A 25 -17.30 16.47 -11.59
C ARG A 25 -17.34 15.81 -10.21
N ILE A 26 -17.07 16.57 -9.14
CA ILE A 26 -17.21 16.08 -7.76
C ILE A 26 -18.68 15.69 -7.50
N ASP A 27 -19.64 16.49 -7.95
CA ASP A 27 -21.07 16.19 -7.78
C ASP A 27 -21.50 14.90 -8.47
N GLU A 28 -21.02 14.67 -9.68
CA GLU A 28 -21.25 13.43 -10.43
C GLU A 28 -20.73 12.22 -9.64
N LEU A 29 -19.50 12.28 -9.13
CA LEU A 29 -18.89 11.19 -8.37
C LEU A 29 -19.61 10.89 -7.04
N VAL A 30 -20.11 11.92 -6.36
CA VAL A 30 -20.95 11.75 -5.15
C VAL A 30 -22.28 11.10 -5.52
N LYS A 31 -22.90 11.52 -6.63
CA LYS A 31 -24.16 10.92 -7.13
C LYS A 31 -23.97 9.45 -7.52
N GLU A 32 -22.84 9.12 -8.11
CA GLU A 32 -22.41 7.76 -8.45
C GLU A 32 -22.00 6.92 -7.23
N ARG A 33 -22.05 7.49 -6.02
CA ARG A 33 -21.63 6.87 -4.75
C ARG A 33 -20.16 6.48 -4.67
N VAL A 34 -19.31 7.06 -5.52
CA VAL A 34 -17.85 6.93 -5.43
C VAL A 34 -17.34 7.61 -4.15
N ALA A 35 -18.00 8.69 -3.71
CA ALA A 35 -17.72 9.36 -2.44
C ALA A 35 -19.01 9.66 -1.67
N ARG A 36 -18.93 9.67 -0.33
CA ARG A 36 -20.07 9.95 0.56
C ARG A 36 -20.53 11.42 0.52
N SER A 37 -19.59 12.35 0.33
CA SER A 37 -19.88 13.79 0.25
C SER A 37 -18.72 14.54 -0.42
N ARG A 38 -18.97 15.78 -0.85
CA ARG A 38 -17.92 16.68 -1.38
C ARG A 38 -16.80 16.88 -0.36
N ALA A 39 -17.17 17.13 0.90
CA ALA A 39 -16.23 17.42 1.97
C ALA A 39 -15.29 16.23 2.21
N GLN A 40 -15.84 15.02 2.28
CA GLN A 40 -15.05 13.81 2.42
C GLN A 40 -14.10 13.61 1.24
N MET A 41 -14.59 13.80 0.01
CA MET A 41 -13.77 13.63 -1.18
C MET A 41 -12.59 14.61 -1.22
N ILE A 42 -12.81 15.87 -0.82
CA ILE A 42 -11.77 16.89 -0.75
C ILE A 42 -10.76 16.54 0.36
N GLU A 43 -11.24 16.11 1.52
CA GLU A 43 -10.37 15.67 2.62
C GLU A 43 -9.46 14.50 2.19
N ASP A 44 -10.03 13.47 1.55
CA ASP A 44 -9.28 12.33 1.02
C ASP A 44 -8.28 12.73 -0.06
N ALA A 45 -8.65 13.66 -0.95
CA ALA A 45 -7.76 14.15 -1.99
C ALA A 45 -6.55 14.89 -1.39
N VAL A 46 -6.77 15.70 -0.35
CA VAL A 46 -5.69 16.41 0.35
C VAL A 46 -4.81 15.43 1.12
N ARG A 47 -5.38 14.42 1.79
CA ARG A 47 -4.60 13.35 2.45
C ARG A 47 -3.71 12.63 1.44
N LYS A 48 -4.26 12.15 0.33
CA LYS A 48 -3.50 11.51 -0.75
C LYS A 48 -2.42 12.41 -1.35
N PHE A 49 -2.69 13.71 -1.51
CA PHE A 49 -1.69 14.66 -1.99
C PHE A 49 -0.46 14.76 -1.05
N LEU A 50 -0.68 14.60 0.25
CA LEU A 50 0.37 14.57 1.26
C LEU A 50 1.04 13.20 1.35
N ASP A 51 0.27 12.12 1.46
CA ASP A 51 0.76 10.74 1.65
C ASP A 51 1.62 10.28 0.47
N PHE A 52 1.18 10.54 -0.77
CA PHE A 52 1.97 10.26 -1.98
C PHE A 52 3.02 11.33 -2.30
N THR A 53 3.19 12.30 -1.41
CA THR A 53 4.07 13.47 -1.56
C THR A 53 3.98 14.12 -2.94
N VAL A 54 2.76 14.29 -3.46
CA VAL A 54 2.51 14.81 -4.82
C VAL A 54 3.11 16.20 -5.00
N HIS A 55 3.16 17.00 -3.93
CA HIS A 55 3.86 18.30 -3.89
C HIS A 55 5.37 18.23 -4.17
N LYS A 56 6.01 17.05 -4.05
CA LYS A 56 7.42 16.82 -4.37
C LYS A 56 7.63 16.24 -5.77
N TRP A 57 6.56 15.91 -6.49
CA TRP A 57 6.67 15.37 -7.84
C TRP A 57 7.27 16.43 -8.75
N THR A 58 8.14 15.98 -9.65
CA THR A 58 8.81 16.84 -10.63
C THR A 58 8.48 16.36 -12.03
N GLU A 59 8.77 17.15 -13.06
CA GLU A 59 8.66 16.71 -14.45
C GLU A 59 9.43 15.41 -14.74
N ARG A 60 10.41 15.04 -13.89
CA ARG A 60 11.29 13.89 -14.10
C ARG A 60 10.89 12.66 -13.29
N GLY A 61 9.89 12.73 -12.41
CA GLY A 61 9.44 11.52 -11.69
C GLY A 61 8.44 11.73 -10.57
N LEU A 62 7.79 10.61 -10.22
CA LEU A 62 6.92 10.45 -9.06
C LEU A 62 7.79 10.04 -7.87
N TYR A 63 7.60 10.74 -6.75
CA TYR A 63 8.33 10.45 -5.52
C TYR A 63 7.32 10.28 -4.41
N VAL A 64 7.46 9.20 -3.65
CA VAL A 64 6.77 9.02 -2.37
C VAL A 64 7.85 9.08 -1.29
N ASN A 65 7.74 10.05 -0.39
CA ASN A 65 8.80 10.41 0.55
C ASN A 65 10.11 10.82 -0.14
N THR A 66 11.15 9.99 -0.05
CA THR A 66 12.47 10.18 -0.68
C THR A 66 12.75 9.14 -1.77
N PHE A 67 11.81 8.24 -2.03
CA PHE A 67 11.96 7.15 -2.98
C PHE A 67 11.22 7.47 -4.27
N ARG A 68 11.84 7.13 -5.40
CA ARG A 68 11.22 7.28 -6.73
C ARG A 68 10.36 6.07 -7.02
N PHE A 69 9.13 6.30 -7.45
CA PHE A 69 8.19 5.25 -7.83
C PHE A 69 7.82 5.37 -9.31
N ALA A 70 7.37 4.25 -9.88
CA ALA A 70 6.75 4.17 -11.18
C ALA A 70 5.32 3.60 -11.00
N LEU A 71 4.41 3.99 -11.90
CA LEU A 71 3.11 3.36 -12.01
C LEU A 71 3.21 2.29 -13.09
N GLU A 72 2.85 1.06 -12.74
CA GLU A 72 2.92 -0.09 -13.64
C GLU A 72 1.51 -0.61 -13.94
N SER A 73 1.29 -1.03 -15.19
CA SER A 73 0.04 -1.69 -15.57
C SER A 73 0.07 -3.14 -15.10
N GLU A 74 -1.01 -3.59 -14.45
CA GLU A 74 -1.19 -4.99 -14.04
C GLU A 74 -0.99 -5.95 -15.22
N SER A 75 -1.48 -5.60 -16.41
CA SER A 75 -1.30 -6.41 -17.63
C SER A 75 0.16 -6.54 -18.08
N GLN A 76 0.98 -5.51 -17.87
CA GLN A 76 2.40 -5.56 -18.21
C GLN A 76 3.17 -6.41 -17.20
N VAL A 77 2.87 -6.22 -15.92
CA VAL A 77 3.45 -7.00 -14.83
C VAL A 77 3.08 -8.47 -14.97
N SER A 78 1.81 -8.78 -15.22
CA SER A 78 1.33 -10.15 -15.47
C SER A 78 2.05 -10.80 -16.65
N LEU A 79 2.23 -10.09 -17.76
CA LEU A 79 2.98 -10.59 -18.92
C LEU A 79 4.44 -10.86 -18.57
N PHE A 80 5.11 -9.96 -17.84
CA PHE A 80 6.48 -10.17 -17.38
C PHE A 80 6.61 -11.43 -16.53
N PHE A 81 5.77 -11.56 -15.50
CA PHE A 81 5.80 -12.72 -14.60
C PHE A 81 5.41 -14.04 -15.29
N SER A 82 4.60 -13.99 -16.36
CA SER A 82 4.24 -15.19 -17.13
C SER A 82 5.43 -15.86 -17.85
N THR A 83 6.55 -15.13 -18.01
CA THR A 83 7.78 -15.66 -18.61
C THR A 83 8.71 -16.35 -17.61
N LEU A 84 8.40 -16.26 -16.31
CA LEU A 84 9.22 -16.76 -15.21
C LEU A 84 8.62 -18.05 -14.63
N THR A 85 9.49 -18.99 -14.25
CA THR A 85 9.05 -20.16 -13.48
C THR A 85 8.67 -19.77 -12.05
N PRO A 86 7.84 -20.54 -11.33
CA PRO A 86 7.59 -20.34 -9.90
C PRO A 86 8.83 -20.04 -9.05
N ASP A 87 9.92 -20.76 -9.26
CA ASP A 87 11.16 -20.59 -8.52
C ASP A 87 11.85 -19.27 -8.88
N ASP A 88 11.86 -18.88 -10.16
CA ASP A 88 12.40 -17.57 -10.60
C ASP A 88 11.59 -16.42 -9.99
N GLN A 89 10.26 -16.56 -9.93
CA GLN A 89 9.38 -15.56 -9.30
C GLN A 89 9.68 -15.42 -7.81
N TYR A 90 9.90 -16.55 -7.13
CA TYR A 90 10.25 -16.59 -5.72
C TYR A 90 11.60 -15.91 -5.44
N GLU A 91 12.65 -16.25 -6.19
CA GLU A 91 13.98 -15.65 -6.02
C GLU A 91 13.99 -14.14 -6.36
N LEU A 92 13.23 -13.74 -7.38
CA LEU A 92 13.02 -12.32 -7.67
C LEU A 92 12.31 -11.61 -6.52
N GLY A 93 11.28 -12.24 -5.95
CA GLY A 93 10.59 -11.77 -4.75
C GLY A 93 11.55 -11.58 -3.57
N ARG A 94 12.38 -12.59 -3.27
CA ARG A 94 13.40 -12.51 -2.21
C ARG A 94 14.38 -11.37 -2.42
N THR A 95 14.78 -11.13 -3.67
CA THR A 95 15.70 -10.03 -3.99
C THR A 95 15.02 -8.68 -3.79
N ALA A 96 13.77 -8.55 -4.24
CA ALA A 96 12.98 -7.34 -4.09
C ALA A 96 12.66 -7.01 -2.62
N GLY A 97 12.30 -8.01 -1.81
CA GLY A 97 11.96 -7.80 -0.40
C GLY A 97 13.15 -7.34 0.45
N LYS A 98 14.36 -7.88 0.22
CA LYS A 98 15.59 -7.40 0.88
C LYS A 98 15.93 -5.94 0.59
N GLN A 99 15.52 -5.44 -0.58
CA GLN A 99 15.78 -4.08 -1.04
C GLN A 99 14.55 -3.18 -0.91
N ALA A 100 13.49 -3.68 -0.26
CA ALA A 100 12.23 -2.98 -0.20
C ALA A 100 12.36 -1.69 0.62
N PRO A 101 12.04 -0.52 0.03
CA PRO A 101 12.12 0.75 0.75
C PRO A 101 11.08 0.84 1.87
N ILE A 102 10.10 -0.06 1.93
CA ILE A 102 9.00 -0.01 2.90
C ILE A 102 9.51 -0.12 4.34
N ALA A 103 10.51 -0.97 4.61
CA ALA A 103 11.12 -1.09 5.92
C ALA A 103 11.78 0.22 6.36
N ASP A 104 12.51 0.86 5.44
CA ASP A 104 13.13 2.16 5.66
C ASP A 104 12.10 3.27 5.83
N ILE A 105 10.99 3.22 5.09
CA ILE A 105 9.89 4.19 5.22
C ILE A 105 9.30 4.13 6.63
N VAL A 106 8.95 2.92 7.10
CA VAL A 106 8.42 2.71 8.45
C VAL A 106 9.40 3.22 9.51
N LYS A 107 10.68 2.93 9.34
CA LYS A 107 11.71 3.34 10.30
C LYS A 107 11.99 4.83 10.32
N LEU A 108 12.21 5.44 9.15
CA LEU A 108 12.65 6.83 9.04
C LEU A 108 11.52 7.82 9.27
N PHE A 109 10.30 7.51 8.83
CA PHE A 109 9.18 8.45 8.88
C PHE A 109 8.22 8.19 10.05
N TYR A 110 8.16 6.96 10.57
CA TYR A 110 7.27 6.60 11.68
C TYR A 110 8.01 6.17 12.96
N GLY A 111 9.34 6.09 12.93
CA GLY A 111 10.15 5.83 14.14
C GLY A 111 9.96 4.44 14.76
N THR A 112 9.38 3.50 14.01
CA THR A 112 9.14 2.11 14.46
C THR A 112 9.84 1.11 13.53
N ASP A 113 9.70 -0.18 13.81
CA ASP A 113 10.36 -1.24 13.04
C ASP A 113 9.33 -2.27 12.59
N ILE A 114 9.48 -2.81 11.38
CA ILE A 114 8.56 -3.80 10.81
C ILE A 114 8.52 -5.12 11.59
N LYS A 115 9.51 -5.39 12.44
CA LYS A 115 9.51 -6.53 13.38
C LYS A 115 8.61 -6.29 14.60
N LYS A 116 8.08 -5.09 14.79
CA LYS A 116 7.06 -4.76 15.81
C LYS A 116 5.68 -4.76 15.17
N GLU A 117 4.67 -5.17 15.92
CA GLU A 117 3.27 -5.25 15.46
C GLU A 117 2.78 -3.94 14.80
N GLU A 118 2.99 -2.79 15.45
CA GLU A 118 2.63 -1.48 14.89
C GLU A 118 3.34 -1.19 13.56
N GLY A 119 4.65 -1.47 13.48
CA GLY A 119 5.41 -1.25 12.26
C GLY A 119 5.02 -2.21 11.13
N LEU A 120 4.68 -3.46 11.48
CA LEU A 120 4.16 -4.45 10.54
C LEU A 120 2.82 -4.00 9.95
N MET A 121 1.88 -3.56 10.81
CA MET A 121 0.59 -3.05 10.36
C MET A 121 0.75 -1.83 9.43
N LEU A 122 1.63 -0.89 9.79
CA LEU A 122 1.95 0.25 8.93
C LEU A 122 2.52 -0.18 7.59
N ALA A 123 3.45 -1.15 7.58
CA ALA A 123 4.02 -1.66 6.33
C ALA A 123 2.95 -2.27 5.42
N MET A 124 2.03 -3.06 5.97
CA MET A 124 0.93 -3.65 5.20
C MET A 124 0.00 -2.58 4.64
N GLU A 125 -0.40 -1.60 5.46
CA GLU A 125 -1.23 -0.47 5.02
C GLU A 125 -0.56 0.29 3.87
N ARG A 126 0.75 0.57 3.96
CA ARG A 126 1.48 1.24 2.88
C ARG A 126 1.53 0.40 1.59
N LEU A 127 1.70 -0.92 1.70
CA LEU A 127 1.68 -1.81 0.53
C LEU A 127 0.28 -1.85 -0.11
N GLU A 128 -0.80 -1.86 0.67
CA GLU A 128 -2.17 -1.70 0.17
C GLU A 128 -2.34 -0.37 -0.57
N GLU A 129 -1.88 0.75 0.02
CA GLU A 129 -1.91 2.07 -0.60
C GLU A 129 -1.13 2.14 -1.93
N TYR A 130 -0.06 1.35 -2.04
CA TYR A 130 0.74 1.21 -3.26
C TYR A 130 0.11 0.25 -4.29
N GLY A 131 -1.04 -0.35 -3.97
CA GLY A 131 -1.82 -1.16 -4.90
C GLY A 131 -1.38 -2.62 -4.97
N TRP A 132 -0.75 -3.17 -3.93
CA TRP A 132 -0.30 -4.57 -3.93
C TRP A 132 -1.45 -5.60 -3.82
N GLY A 133 -2.64 -5.13 -3.46
CA GLY A 133 -3.82 -5.92 -3.10
C GLY A 133 -4.35 -5.45 -1.75
N SER A 134 -5.46 -6.02 -1.29
CA SER A 134 -5.90 -5.83 0.09
C SER A 134 -5.28 -6.90 0.98
N ILE A 135 -4.56 -6.49 2.01
CA ILE A 135 -3.75 -7.30 2.90
C ILE A 135 -4.42 -7.34 4.28
N SER A 136 -4.76 -8.53 4.74
CA SER A 136 -5.21 -8.78 6.11
C SER A 136 -4.25 -9.70 6.86
N LEU A 137 -4.00 -9.36 8.12
CA LEU A 137 -3.21 -10.17 9.04
C LEU A 137 -4.16 -10.90 9.99
N HIS A 138 -3.99 -12.22 10.10
CA HIS A 138 -4.77 -13.08 10.99
C HIS A 138 -3.82 -14.01 11.74
N ASP A 139 -3.57 -13.78 13.03
CA ASP A 139 -2.66 -14.58 13.86
C ASP A 139 -1.32 -14.92 13.17
N ASP A 140 -1.23 -16.08 12.50
CA ASP A 140 -0.07 -16.59 11.77
C ASP A 140 -0.21 -16.52 10.23
N LEU A 141 -1.16 -15.77 9.70
CA LEU A 141 -1.49 -15.69 8.27
C LEU A 141 -1.45 -14.26 7.73
N ILE A 142 -0.82 -14.10 6.58
CA ILE A 142 -0.96 -12.94 5.70
C ILE A 142 -1.88 -13.35 4.55
N VAL A 143 -3.04 -12.71 4.42
CA VAL A 143 -3.99 -12.95 3.33
C VAL A 143 -4.01 -11.72 2.43
N ILE A 144 -3.85 -11.93 1.14
CA ILE A 144 -3.81 -10.88 0.13
C ILE A 144 -4.91 -11.15 -0.89
N SER A 145 -5.93 -10.30 -0.90
CA SER A 145 -7.03 -10.34 -1.85
C SER A 145 -6.77 -9.43 -3.04
N SER A 146 -7.12 -9.91 -4.24
CA SER A 146 -6.83 -9.24 -5.52
C SER A 146 -5.35 -8.81 -5.63
N PRO A 147 -4.41 -9.77 -5.48
CA PRO A 147 -2.99 -9.47 -5.46
C PRO A 147 -2.52 -8.96 -6.82
N PHE A 148 -1.69 -7.91 -6.80
CA PHE A 148 -1.06 -7.38 -8.01
C PHE A 148 0.09 -8.26 -8.53
N TYR A 149 0.79 -8.94 -7.61
CA TYR A 149 1.92 -9.83 -7.92
C TYR A 149 1.55 -11.31 -7.71
N PRO A 150 2.21 -12.25 -8.41
CA PRO A 150 1.92 -13.68 -8.24
C PRO A 150 2.35 -14.22 -6.87
N ALA A 151 1.70 -15.30 -6.44
CA ALA A 151 1.86 -15.90 -5.12
C ALA A 151 3.32 -16.22 -4.74
N HIS A 152 4.09 -16.78 -5.66
CA HIS A 152 5.49 -17.17 -5.39
C HIS A 152 6.40 -15.95 -5.21
N PHE A 153 6.18 -14.88 -5.98
CA PHE A 153 6.87 -13.61 -5.78
C PHE A 153 6.52 -13.01 -4.41
N LEU A 154 5.22 -12.96 -4.07
CA LEU A 154 4.76 -12.43 -2.78
C LEU A 154 5.36 -13.20 -1.61
N LYS A 155 5.41 -14.54 -1.68
CA LYS A 155 6.08 -15.38 -0.69
C LYS A 155 7.54 -14.95 -0.49
N GLY A 156 8.34 -14.93 -1.55
CA GLY A 156 9.75 -14.54 -1.46
C GLY A 156 9.95 -13.10 -0.96
N TYR A 157 9.09 -12.19 -1.41
CA TYR A 157 9.11 -10.79 -0.99
C TYR A 157 8.88 -10.66 0.51
N PHE A 158 7.78 -11.21 1.03
CA PHE A 158 7.45 -11.09 2.46
C PHE A 158 8.42 -11.87 3.35
N GLU A 159 8.88 -13.06 2.95
CA GLU A 159 9.90 -13.81 3.72
C GLU A 159 11.16 -12.97 3.93
N SER A 160 11.63 -12.34 2.86
CA SER A 160 12.87 -11.58 2.91
C SER A 160 12.73 -10.19 3.51
N LEU A 161 11.56 -9.56 3.37
CA LEU A 161 11.23 -8.29 4.02
C LEU A 161 11.11 -8.47 5.54
N LEU A 162 10.40 -9.51 5.98
CA LEU A 162 10.09 -9.76 7.38
C LEU A 162 11.15 -10.60 8.10
N ASP A 163 12.06 -11.24 7.35
CA ASP A 163 13.10 -12.12 7.88
C ASP A 163 12.51 -13.34 8.60
N ILE A 164 11.50 -13.95 7.97
CA ILE A 164 10.76 -15.14 8.44
C ILE A 164 10.55 -16.13 7.30
N ASP A 165 10.26 -17.38 7.62
CA ASP A 165 9.84 -18.39 6.64
C ASP A 165 8.31 -18.38 6.48
N LEU A 166 7.84 -18.46 5.25
CA LEU A 166 6.41 -18.48 4.91
C LEU A 166 6.07 -19.73 4.11
N GLU A 167 4.94 -20.33 4.42
CA GLU A 167 4.34 -21.41 3.64
C GLU A 167 3.20 -20.86 2.78
N LEU A 168 3.20 -21.19 1.49
CA LEU A 168 2.10 -20.82 0.61
C LEU A 168 0.96 -21.81 0.81
N MET A 169 -0.20 -21.31 1.26
CA MET A 169 -1.38 -22.12 1.51
C MET A 169 -2.26 -22.19 0.25
N GLU A 170 -2.85 -23.36 -0.01
CA GLU A 170 -3.90 -23.47 -1.03
C GLU A 170 -5.13 -22.65 -0.60
N THR A 171 -5.62 -21.79 -1.49
CA THR A 171 -6.83 -21.01 -1.28
C THR A 171 -7.97 -21.57 -2.12
N ASN A 172 -9.18 -21.58 -1.55
CA ASN A 172 -10.40 -21.92 -2.29
C ASN A 172 -10.88 -20.77 -3.18
N VAL A 173 -10.27 -19.58 -3.04
CA VAL A 173 -10.59 -18.37 -3.81
C VAL A 173 -9.43 -18.08 -4.75
N LYS A 174 -9.68 -18.25 -6.05
CA LYS A 174 -8.67 -18.17 -7.12
C LYS A 174 -7.87 -16.85 -7.16
N GLU A 175 -8.40 -15.79 -6.56
CA GLU A 175 -7.82 -14.44 -6.53
C GLU A 175 -7.25 -14.05 -5.16
N ASN A 176 -7.06 -15.01 -4.25
CA ASN A 176 -6.44 -14.76 -2.96
C ASN A 176 -5.12 -15.52 -2.83
N VAL A 177 -4.14 -14.88 -2.20
CA VAL A 177 -2.89 -15.50 -1.74
C VAL A 177 -2.91 -15.56 -0.22
N ALA A 178 -2.62 -16.73 0.35
CA ALA A 178 -2.50 -16.90 1.78
C ALA A 178 -1.09 -17.43 2.11
N LEU A 179 -0.37 -16.72 2.98
CA LEU A 179 0.99 -17.03 3.41
C LEU A 179 0.97 -17.28 4.91
N LYS A 180 1.35 -18.48 5.33
CA LYS A 180 1.41 -18.87 6.74
C LYS A 180 2.81 -18.65 7.29
N MET A 181 2.93 -17.93 8.40
CA MET A 181 4.18 -17.72 9.11
C MET A 181 4.59 -19.03 9.81
N GLY A 182 5.82 -19.48 9.56
CA GLY A 182 6.38 -20.63 10.25
C GLY A 182 6.46 -20.37 11.76
N SER A 183 6.04 -21.35 12.56
CA SER A 183 6.29 -21.32 14.01
C SER A 183 7.80 -21.47 14.23
N SER A 184 8.46 -20.41 14.66
CA SER A 184 9.87 -20.44 15.11
C SER A 184 10.01 -21.20 16.43
#